data_AF-A0A0E3BAY6-F1
#
_entry.id   AF-A0A0E3BAY6-F1
#
_cell.length_a   1.000
_cell.length_b   1.000
_cell.length_c   1.000
_cell.angle_alpha   90.00
_cell.angle_beta   90.00
_cell.angle_gamma   90.00
#
_symmetry.space_group_name_H-M   'P 1'
#
loop_
_entity.id
_entity.type
_entity.pdbx_description
1 polymer ?
#
loop_
_entity_poly.entity_id
_entity_poly.type
_entity_poly.pdbx_seq_one_letter_code
_entity_poly.pdbx_strand_id
1 'polypeptide(L)'
;MVAAAGLANITPLTDLMVGIVSGQKPDAWFDSATNGSLSGAIHASALTTAQDKLKAVLSSLPGKPSLPAGFDPLTSQFHAQKGDAGDDLLESYGAALTSAGLTQSEAAGSVAAGEALTQAAFAGTAFTTPNMTIFRAGAAKTKAGDFVLSMPDPNRGLLTSKASLDMDGNVSQVGLPFVAVTSLLGNRIAQYCTQGAGAFGSNQHSQYAYLSEDWVPVTNTSELRGKVFNEYEDCSATGTLEFRADDSVVFTENGGAPDAPDFGFSKALTSEGMEDVAENSITHAKVYKITLDGKTTYAYVGVSTQKGLTTPVIDGKANYVTMGISQ
;
A
#
# COMPACT_ATOMS: atom_id res chain seq x y z
N MET A 1 -14.55 7.60 48.98
CA MET A 1 -13.27 7.76 48.26
C MET A 1 -13.65 8.06 46.82
N VAL A 2 -13.52 9.31 46.38
CA VAL A 2 -13.78 9.66 44.97
C VAL A 2 -12.52 9.25 44.22
N ALA A 3 -12.63 8.26 43.33
CA ALA A 3 -11.54 7.90 42.44
C ALA A 3 -11.11 9.17 41.69
N ALA A 4 -9.82 9.50 41.72
CA ALA A 4 -9.30 10.61 40.94
C ALA A 4 -9.64 10.38 39.47
N ALA A 5 -9.98 11.44 38.73
CA ALA A 5 -10.17 11.36 37.30
C ALA A 5 -8.90 10.76 36.68
N GLY A 6 -9.03 9.57 36.10
CA GLY A 6 -7.95 8.94 35.35
C GLY A 6 -7.66 9.77 34.10
N LEU A 7 -6.38 9.90 33.74
CA LEU A 7 -6.01 10.34 32.40
C LEU A 7 -6.46 9.26 31.42
N ALA A 8 -7.47 9.56 30.61
CA ALA A 8 -7.84 8.73 29.47
C ALA A 8 -7.23 9.34 28.21
N ASN A 9 -6.27 8.65 27.60
CA ASN A 9 -5.83 8.97 26.26
C ASN A 9 -6.89 8.45 25.28
N ILE A 10 -7.90 9.29 25.00
CA ILE A 10 -8.94 8.94 24.04
C ILE A 10 -8.38 9.13 22.64
N THR A 11 -7.99 8.02 22.01
CA THR A 11 -7.63 7.97 20.59
C THR A 11 -8.88 7.65 19.75
N PRO A 12 -8.85 7.88 18.42
CA PRO A 12 -9.91 7.41 17.53
C PRO A 12 -10.19 5.90 17.65
N LEU A 13 -9.20 5.07 18.00
CA LEU A 13 -9.41 3.63 18.20
C LEU A 13 -10.13 3.34 19.51
N THR A 14 -9.82 4.07 20.58
CA THR A 14 -10.54 3.99 21.86
C THR A 14 -12.00 4.41 21.69
N ASP A 15 -12.26 5.44 20.89
CA ASP A 15 -13.60 5.90 20.51
C ASP A 15 -14.39 4.79 19.78
N LEU A 16 -13.78 4.09 18.82
CA LEU A 16 -14.40 2.92 18.20
C LEU A 16 -14.69 1.81 19.21
N MET A 17 -13.75 1.50 20.12
CA MET A 17 -13.97 0.47 21.14
C MET A 17 -15.16 0.79 22.05
N VAL A 18 -15.31 2.06 22.46
CA VAL A 18 -16.47 2.52 23.23
C VAL A 18 -17.76 2.31 22.44
N GLY A 19 -17.76 2.63 21.15
CA GLY A 19 -18.91 2.40 20.28
C GLY A 19 -19.29 0.92 20.18
N ILE A 20 -18.29 0.03 20.08
CA ILE A 20 -18.52 -1.41 20.03
C ILE A 20 -19.10 -1.95 21.34
N VAL A 21 -18.53 -1.55 22.47
CA VAL A 21 -18.95 -2.03 23.80
C VAL A 21 -20.37 -1.55 24.12
N SER A 22 -20.67 -0.30 23.82
CA SER A 22 -21.96 0.31 24.12
C SER A 22 -23.06 -0.04 23.11
N GLY A 23 -22.70 -0.41 21.88
CA GLY A 23 -23.63 -0.52 20.75
C GLY A 23 -24.27 0.81 20.37
N GLN A 24 -23.70 1.92 20.81
CA GLN A 24 -24.17 3.29 20.58
C GLN A 24 -23.02 4.17 20.14
N LYS A 25 -23.32 5.33 19.55
CA LYS A 25 -22.26 6.33 19.35
C LYS A 25 -21.70 6.75 20.72
N PRO A 26 -20.37 6.92 20.85
CA PRO A 26 -19.75 7.22 22.14
C PRO A 26 -20.35 8.44 22.85
N ASP A 27 -20.62 9.53 22.13
CA ASP A 27 -21.27 10.74 22.67
C ASP A 27 -22.65 10.44 23.27
N ALA A 28 -23.53 9.78 22.51
CA ALA A 28 -24.87 9.39 22.96
C ALA A 28 -24.84 8.42 24.15
N TRP A 29 -23.84 7.54 24.21
CA TRP A 29 -23.68 6.62 25.32
C TRP A 29 -23.27 7.35 26.60
N PHE A 30 -22.26 8.23 26.53
CA PHE A 30 -21.82 8.99 27.70
C PHE A 30 -22.92 9.91 28.24
N ASP A 31 -23.71 10.53 27.35
CA ASP A 31 -24.83 11.39 27.74
C ASP A 31 -25.97 10.64 28.45
N SER A 32 -26.13 9.35 28.17
CA SER A 32 -27.21 8.51 28.73
C SER A 32 -26.74 7.53 29.82
N ALA A 33 -25.44 7.47 30.09
CA ALA A 33 -24.84 6.49 30.98
C ALA A 33 -25.26 6.70 32.45
N THR A 34 -25.69 5.62 33.07
CA THR A 34 -25.87 5.52 34.53
C THR A 34 -24.80 4.60 35.11
N ASN A 35 -24.52 4.69 36.42
CA ASN A 35 -23.54 3.82 37.06
C ASN A 35 -23.81 2.32 36.82
N GLY A 36 -25.09 1.91 36.81
CA GLY A 36 -25.47 0.53 36.55
C GLY A 36 -25.25 0.09 35.10
N SER A 37 -25.47 0.98 34.12
CA SER A 37 -25.24 0.68 32.71
C SER A 37 -23.75 0.58 32.37
N LEU A 38 -22.90 1.36 33.04
CA LEU A 38 -21.44 1.30 32.86
C LEU A 38 -20.86 -0.03 33.37
N SER A 39 -21.18 -0.44 34.60
CA SER A 39 -20.66 -1.69 35.17
C SER A 39 -21.18 -2.95 34.48
N GLY A 40 -22.36 -2.88 33.86
CA GLY A 40 -22.92 -3.99 33.06
C GLY A 40 -22.27 -4.12 31.69
N ALA A 41 -21.97 -3.00 31.03
CA ALA A 41 -21.41 -2.97 29.68
C ALA A 41 -19.88 -3.21 29.66
N ILE A 42 -19.15 -2.67 30.64
CA ILE A 42 -17.69 -2.73 30.67
C ILE A 42 -17.22 -3.90 31.54
N HIS A 43 -16.94 -5.04 30.91
CA HIS A 43 -16.38 -6.21 31.57
C HIS A 43 -15.44 -6.96 30.61
N ALA A 44 -14.60 -7.86 31.14
CA ALA A 44 -13.48 -8.44 30.39
C ALA A 44 -13.88 -9.08 29.04
N SER A 45 -14.95 -9.88 28.99
CA SER A 45 -15.41 -10.50 27.74
C SER A 45 -15.96 -9.48 26.73
N ALA A 46 -16.61 -8.41 27.18
CA ALA A 46 -17.05 -7.34 26.29
C ALA A 46 -15.85 -6.59 25.68
N LEU A 47 -14.80 -6.33 26.47
CA LEU A 47 -13.58 -5.69 25.98
C LEU A 47 -12.82 -6.57 24.98
N THR A 48 -12.69 -7.88 25.24
CA THR A 48 -12.10 -8.83 24.27
C THR A 48 -12.89 -8.86 22.96
N THR A 49 -14.23 -8.96 23.06
CA THR A 49 -15.11 -8.92 21.89
C THR A 49 -14.96 -7.61 21.12
N ALA A 50 -14.84 -6.49 21.83
CA ALA A 50 -14.64 -5.18 21.22
C ALA A 50 -13.30 -5.07 20.50
N GLN A 51 -12.23 -5.64 21.06
CA GLN A 51 -10.93 -5.67 20.41
C GLN A 51 -10.94 -6.51 19.13
N ASP A 52 -11.63 -7.66 19.13
CA ASP A 52 -11.75 -8.49 17.92
C ASP A 52 -12.58 -7.82 16.83
N LYS A 53 -13.68 -7.16 17.22
CA LYS A 53 -14.47 -6.32 16.30
C LYS A 53 -13.65 -5.14 15.78
N LEU A 54 -12.83 -4.49 16.61
CA LEU A 54 -11.92 -3.43 16.16
C LEU A 54 -10.95 -3.94 15.09
N LYS A 55 -10.35 -5.11 15.27
CA LYS A 55 -9.46 -5.72 14.26
C LYS A 55 -10.21 -5.96 12.94
N ALA A 56 -11.45 -6.43 12.99
CA ALA A 56 -12.29 -6.62 11.80
C ALA A 56 -12.66 -5.29 11.12
N VAL A 57 -12.92 -4.25 11.91
CA VAL A 57 -13.21 -2.90 11.40
C VAL A 57 -11.99 -2.32 10.70
N LEU A 58 -10.81 -2.39 11.32
CA LEU A 58 -9.56 -1.92 10.73
C LEU A 58 -9.25 -2.66 9.42
N SER A 59 -9.45 -3.98 9.37
CA SER A 59 -9.25 -4.76 8.15
C SER A 59 -10.29 -4.52 7.05
N SER A 60 -11.41 -3.85 7.37
CA SER A 60 -12.42 -3.43 6.40
C SER A 60 -12.10 -2.11 5.71
N LEU A 61 -10.96 -1.46 6.03
CA LEU A 61 -10.52 -0.21 5.41
C LEU A 61 -9.43 -0.45 4.35
N PRO A 62 -9.28 0.44 3.33
CA PRO A 62 -8.23 0.30 2.32
C PRO A 62 -6.85 0.27 2.97
N GLY A 63 -5.98 -0.62 2.48
CA GLY A 63 -4.67 -0.87 3.08
C GLY A 63 -4.73 -1.75 4.32
N LYS A 64 -5.93 -2.16 4.76
CA LYS A 64 -6.20 -3.05 5.90
C LYS A 64 -5.28 -2.76 7.10
N PRO A 65 -5.37 -1.58 7.73
CA PRO A 65 -4.64 -1.29 8.96
C PRO A 65 -4.83 -2.41 10.00
N SER A 66 -3.83 -2.62 10.84
CA SER A 66 -3.86 -3.69 11.84
C SER A 66 -3.15 -3.26 13.10
N LEU A 67 -3.65 -3.70 14.25
CA LEU A 67 -2.97 -3.46 15.53
C LEU A 67 -1.55 -4.03 15.50
N PRO A 68 -0.52 -3.24 15.82
CA PRO A 68 0.84 -3.75 16.00
C PRO A 68 0.90 -4.85 17.06
N ALA A 69 1.89 -5.73 16.94
CA ALA A 69 2.12 -6.77 17.94
C ALA A 69 2.37 -6.14 19.33
N GLY A 70 1.59 -6.55 20.33
CA GLY A 70 1.72 -6.04 21.70
C GLY A 70 1.07 -4.67 21.94
N PHE A 71 0.46 -4.05 20.93
CA PHE A 71 -0.31 -2.81 21.11
C PHE A 71 -1.76 -3.12 21.52
N ASP A 72 -2.20 -2.54 22.62
CA ASP A 72 -3.57 -2.57 23.12
C ASP A 72 -4.11 -1.13 23.20
N PRO A 73 -5.12 -0.78 22.40
CA PRO A 73 -5.71 0.57 22.39
C PRO A 73 -6.28 1.04 23.74
N LEU A 74 -6.45 0.14 24.72
CA LEU A 74 -6.91 0.47 26.07
C LEU A 74 -5.78 0.71 27.08
N THR A 75 -4.62 0.09 26.89
CA THR A 75 -3.57 0.02 27.93
C THR A 75 -2.20 0.48 27.47
N SER A 76 -1.92 0.44 26.16
CA SER A 76 -0.68 0.96 25.59
C SER A 76 -0.62 2.48 25.71
N GLN A 77 0.57 2.99 26.05
CA GLN A 77 0.83 4.42 25.98
C GLN A 77 0.95 4.86 24.53
N PHE A 78 0.35 6.00 24.22
CA PHE A 78 0.45 6.62 22.91
C PHE A 78 1.65 7.58 22.88
N HIS A 79 2.45 7.49 21.83
CA HIS A 79 3.57 8.39 21.56
C HIS A 79 3.37 8.99 20.16
N ALA A 80 3.05 10.28 20.08
CA ALA A 80 2.97 11.02 18.81
C ALA A 80 4.38 11.26 18.26
N GLN A 81 4.98 10.22 17.70
CA GLN A 81 6.34 10.21 17.20
C GLN A 81 6.40 9.34 15.94
N LYS A 82 6.87 9.93 14.83
CA LYS A 82 7.10 9.22 13.57
C LYS A 82 7.92 7.94 13.79
N GLY A 83 7.41 6.81 13.31
CA GLY A 83 8.02 5.49 13.47
C GLY A 83 7.66 4.79 14.78
N ASP A 84 6.84 5.39 15.64
CA ASP A 84 6.13 4.67 16.71
C ASP A 84 4.97 3.87 16.10
N ALA A 85 4.88 2.59 16.45
CA ALA A 85 3.90 1.70 15.83
C ALA A 85 2.44 2.09 16.13
N GLY A 86 2.17 2.73 17.28
CA GLY A 86 0.85 3.24 17.63
C GLY A 86 0.48 4.49 16.83
N ASP A 87 1.44 5.40 16.64
CA ASP A 87 1.29 6.59 15.79
C ASP A 87 1.09 6.21 14.32
N ASP A 88 1.95 5.35 13.79
CA ASP A 88 1.89 4.85 12.42
C ASP A 88 0.53 4.16 12.12
N LEU A 89 -0.04 3.45 13.11
CA LEU A 89 -1.38 2.87 13.01
C LEU A 89 -2.45 3.96 12.91
N LEU A 90 -2.40 5.01 13.75
CA LEU A 90 -3.39 6.09 13.72
C LEU A 90 -3.31 6.90 12.43
N GLU A 91 -2.12 7.15 11.92
CA GLU A 91 -1.90 7.78 10.62
C GLU A 91 -2.48 6.91 9.49
N SER A 92 -2.19 5.61 9.50
CA SER A 92 -2.73 4.65 8.52
C SER A 92 -4.25 4.57 8.58
N TYR A 93 -4.83 4.56 9.78
CA TYR A 93 -6.28 4.57 9.99
C TYR A 93 -6.92 5.85 9.46
N GLY A 94 -6.37 7.03 9.78
CA GLY A 94 -6.87 8.31 9.29
C GLY A 94 -6.80 8.43 7.76
N ALA A 95 -5.70 7.96 7.16
CA ALA A 95 -5.54 7.91 5.72
C ALA A 95 -6.56 6.98 5.06
N ALA A 96 -6.83 5.83 5.68
CA ALA A 96 -7.77 4.86 5.16
C ALA A 96 -9.24 5.33 5.27
N LEU A 97 -9.61 6.01 6.37
CA LEU A 97 -10.91 6.68 6.50
C LEU A 97 -11.11 7.75 5.43
N THR A 98 -10.11 8.64 5.29
CA THR A 98 -10.15 9.72 4.30
C THR A 98 -10.35 9.15 2.89
N SER A 99 -9.61 8.10 2.55
CA SER A 99 -9.74 7.44 1.24
C SER A 99 -11.09 6.74 1.05
N ALA A 100 -11.64 6.14 2.11
CA ALA A 100 -12.97 5.54 2.09
C ALA A 100 -14.12 6.58 2.06
N GLY A 101 -13.81 7.87 2.19
CA GLY A 101 -14.79 8.95 2.24
C GLY A 101 -15.57 8.99 3.55
N LEU A 102 -14.94 8.59 4.66
CA LEU A 102 -15.56 8.52 5.99
C LEU A 102 -14.91 9.49 6.95
N THR A 103 -15.72 10.11 7.81
CA THR A 103 -15.28 10.78 9.03
C THR A 103 -15.16 9.79 10.19
N GLN A 104 -14.44 10.17 11.25
CA GLN A 104 -14.39 9.39 12.49
C GLN A 104 -15.79 9.14 13.09
N SER A 105 -16.68 10.14 13.05
CA SER A 105 -18.04 10.01 13.62
C SER A 105 -18.90 9.01 12.84
N GLU A 106 -18.78 9.00 11.51
CA GLU A 106 -19.45 8.00 10.66
C GLU A 106 -18.88 6.59 10.86
N ALA A 107 -17.57 6.49 11.06
CA ALA A 107 -16.92 5.24 11.41
C ALA A 107 -17.44 4.72 12.76
N ALA A 108 -17.41 5.54 13.81
CA ALA A 108 -17.92 5.18 15.14
C ALA A 108 -19.40 4.78 15.10
N GLY A 109 -20.24 5.50 14.35
CA GLY A 109 -21.64 5.14 14.15
C GLY A 109 -21.84 3.79 13.45
N SER A 110 -21.08 3.54 12.37
CA SER A 110 -21.13 2.26 11.64
C SER A 110 -20.68 1.10 12.53
N VAL A 111 -19.60 1.31 13.27
CA VAL A 111 -19.01 0.30 14.15
C VAL A 111 -19.91 -0.02 15.34
N ALA A 112 -20.56 0.99 15.93
CA ALA A 112 -21.57 0.79 16.97
C ALA A 112 -22.77 -0.03 16.46
N ALA A 113 -23.16 0.17 15.19
CA ALA A 113 -24.18 -0.62 14.52
C ALA A 113 -23.71 -2.02 14.08
N GLY A 114 -22.42 -2.35 14.27
CA GLY A 114 -21.83 -3.62 13.84
C GLY A 114 -21.60 -3.74 12.33
N GLU A 115 -21.55 -2.62 11.62
CA GLU A 115 -21.32 -2.57 10.18
C GLU A 115 -19.83 -2.47 9.83
N ALA A 116 -19.45 -3.05 8.68
CA ALA A 116 -18.16 -2.78 8.06
C ALA A 116 -18.06 -1.33 7.57
N LEU A 117 -16.84 -0.80 7.46
CA LEU A 117 -16.61 0.57 6.99
C LEU A 117 -16.61 0.67 5.46
N THR A 118 -16.30 -0.41 4.76
CA THR A 118 -16.38 -0.50 3.30
C THR A 118 -17.04 -1.81 2.87
N GLN A 119 -17.43 -1.92 1.59
CA GLN A 119 -17.99 -3.17 1.05
C GLN A 119 -16.91 -4.22 0.81
N ALA A 120 -15.70 -3.78 0.45
CA ALA A 120 -14.53 -4.62 0.25
C ALA A 120 -13.27 -3.78 0.42
N ALA A 121 -12.23 -4.36 0.99
CA ALA A 121 -10.94 -3.72 1.19
C ALA A 121 -9.79 -4.60 0.72
N PHE A 122 -8.79 -3.96 0.14
CA PHE A 122 -7.61 -4.56 -0.44
C PHE A 122 -6.38 -3.87 0.13
N ALA A 123 -5.30 -4.62 0.24
CA ALA A 123 -4.01 -4.12 0.67
C ALA A 123 -2.92 -4.69 -0.22
N GLY A 124 -1.77 -4.02 -0.22
CA GLY A 124 -0.58 -4.47 -0.91
C GLY A 124 0.61 -3.59 -0.56
N THR A 125 1.71 -3.89 -1.20
CA THR A 125 2.97 -3.16 -1.06
C THR A 125 3.11 -2.23 -2.24
N ALA A 126 3.29 -0.93 -1.97
CA ALA A 126 3.66 0.04 -2.97
C ALA A 126 5.15 0.39 -2.87
N PHE A 127 5.72 0.74 -4.01
CA PHE A 127 7.11 1.11 -4.20
C PHE A 127 7.17 2.46 -4.89
N THR A 128 8.04 3.34 -4.42
CA THR A 128 8.21 4.68 -4.99
C THR A 128 9.63 5.20 -4.83
N THR A 129 9.93 6.30 -5.49
CA THR A 129 11.16 7.05 -5.33
C THR A 129 11.12 7.94 -4.08
N PRO A 130 12.29 8.28 -3.50
CA PRO A 130 13.64 7.81 -3.86
C PRO A 130 14.00 6.47 -3.18
N ASN A 131 15.07 5.82 -3.67
CA ASN A 131 15.77 4.70 -3.03
C ASN A 131 14.88 3.49 -2.69
N MET A 132 13.93 3.15 -3.56
CA MET A 132 12.92 2.12 -3.33
C MET A 132 12.24 2.26 -1.96
N THR A 133 11.55 3.39 -1.78
CA THR A 133 10.70 3.57 -0.61
C THR A 133 9.51 2.62 -0.69
N ILE A 134 9.34 1.81 0.35
CA ILE A 134 8.29 0.78 0.44
C ILE A 134 7.29 1.18 1.50
N PHE A 135 6.01 1.11 1.16
CA PHE A 135 4.93 1.43 2.08
C PHE A 135 3.68 0.60 1.79
N ARG A 136 2.80 0.50 2.79
CA ARG A 136 1.54 -0.22 2.65
C ARG A 136 0.53 0.67 1.95
N ALA A 137 0.01 0.18 0.83
CA ALA A 137 -1.04 0.83 0.06
C ALA A 137 -2.27 -0.07 0.00
N GLY A 138 -3.37 0.46 -0.51
CA GLY A 138 -4.53 -0.39 -0.73
C GLY A 138 -5.61 0.26 -1.56
N ALA A 139 -6.74 -0.42 -1.60
CA ALA A 139 -7.93 0.04 -2.30
C ALA A 139 -9.17 -0.41 -1.54
N ALA A 140 -10.31 0.20 -1.83
CA ALA A 140 -11.57 -0.24 -1.28
C ALA A 140 -12.72 0.00 -2.26
N LYS A 141 -13.75 -0.83 -2.14
CA LYS A 141 -15.09 -0.49 -2.62
C LYS A 141 -15.84 0.19 -1.49
N THR A 142 -16.05 1.49 -1.58
CA THR A 142 -16.67 2.30 -0.52
C THR A 142 -18.12 1.88 -0.27
N LYS A 143 -18.75 2.36 0.81
CA LYS A 143 -20.20 2.13 1.04
C LYS A 143 -21.06 2.62 -0.13
N ALA A 144 -20.65 3.70 -0.79
CA ALA A 144 -21.31 4.23 -1.98
C ALA A 144 -21.08 3.38 -3.25
N GLY A 145 -20.17 2.40 -3.20
CA GLY A 145 -19.87 1.49 -4.30
C GLY A 145 -18.73 1.93 -5.22
N ASP A 146 -18.14 3.11 -4.98
CA ASP A 146 -16.97 3.59 -5.71
C ASP A 146 -15.74 2.73 -5.38
N PHE A 147 -14.90 2.46 -6.39
CA PHE A 147 -13.58 1.88 -6.16
C PHE A 147 -12.55 2.99 -5.99
N VAL A 148 -11.84 3.00 -4.87
CA VAL A 148 -10.88 4.04 -4.48
C VAL A 148 -9.52 3.44 -4.16
N LEU A 149 -8.47 4.10 -4.63
CA LEU A 149 -7.08 3.82 -4.32
C LEU A 149 -6.64 4.68 -3.14
N SER A 150 -5.82 4.11 -2.25
CA SER A 150 -5.21 4.78 -1.11
C SER A 150 -3.70 4.53 -1.12
N MET A 151 -2.94 5.60 -1.35
CA MET A 151 -1.48 5.59 -1.40
C MET A 151 -0.94 6.57 -0.35
N PRO A 152 -0.78 6.14 0.92
CA PRO A 152 -0.17 6.95 1.97
C PRO A 152 1.36 6.99 1.77
N ASP A 153 1.81 7.75 0.78
CA ASP A 153 3.23 7.86 0.42
C ASP A 153 3.99 8.58 1.55
N PRO A 154 4.98 7.93 2.19
CA PRO A 154 5.76 8.54 3.28
C PRO A 154 6.60 9.75 2.83
N ASN A 155 6.81 9.93 1.53
CA ASN A 155 7.56 11.03 0.94
C ASN A 155 6.66 12.16 0.42
N ARG A 156 5.40 11.87 0.04
CA ARG A 156 4.50 12.82 -0.64
C ARG A 156 3.14 13.02 0.03
N GLY A 157 2.88 12.30 1.12
CA GLY A 157 1.60 12.30 1.83
C GLY A 157 0.56 11.38 1.18
N LEU A 158 -0.68 11.49 1.66
CA LEU A 158 -1.78 10.68 1.16
C LEU A 158 -2.22 11.11 -0.25
N LEU A 159 -2.15 10.17 -1.19
CA LEU A 159 -2.81 10.28 -2.48
C LEU A 159 -4.00 9.32 -2.52
N THR A 160 -5.17 9.87 -2.84
CA THR A 160 -6.42 9.12 -3.04
C THR A 160 -6.91 9.36 -4.45
N SER A 161 -7.40 8.32 -5.11
CA SER A 161 -7.98 8.44 -6.45
C SER A 161 -9.14 7.48 -6.63
N LYS A 162 -10.21 7.92 -7.29
CA LYS A 162 -11.25 7.01 -7.79
C LYS A 162 -10.70 6.25 -8.99
N ALA A 163 -11.07 4.98 -9.09
CA ALA A 163 -10.65 4.13 -10.17
C ALA A 163 -11.82 3.27 -10.67
N SER A 164 -11.70 2.80 -11.92
CA SER A 164 -12.63 1.84 -12.51
C SER A 164 -11.92 0.51 -12.72
N LEU A 165 -12.67 -0.58 -12.53
CA LEU A 165 -12.19 -1.93 -12.80
C LEU A 165 -12.73 -2.42 -14.14
N ASP A 166 -11.92 -3.15 -14.90
CA ASP A 166 -12.39 -3.94 -16.03
C ASP A 166 -13.03 -5.27 -15.57
N MET A 167 -13.41 -6.11 -16.53
CA MET A 167 -14.07 -7.39 -16.26
C MET A 167 -13.15 -8.44 -15.61
N ASP A 168 -11.83 -8.29 -15.77
CA ASP A 168 -10.82 -9.17 -15.19
C ASP A 168 -10.39 -8.69 -13.79
N GLY A 169 -10.95 -7.55 -13.33
CA GLY A 169 -10.64 -6.94 -12.05
C GLY A 169 -9.38 -6.08 -12.05
N ASN A 170 -8.81 -5.77 -13.22
CA ASN A 170 -7.70 -4.81 -13.31
C ASN A 170 -8.23 -3.39 -13.21
N VAL A 171 -7.41 -2.51 -12.65
CA VAL A 171 -7.69 -1.07 -12.70
C VAL A 171 -7.45 -0.58 -14.12
N SER A 172 -8.52 -0.15 -14.79
CA SER A 172 -8.50 0.26 -16.21
C SER A 172 -8.51 1.78 -16.39
N GLN A 173 -9.00 2.52 -15.39
CA GLN A 173 -9.01 3.97 -15.38
C GLN A 173 -8.77 4.49 -13.97
N VAL A 174 -8.12 5.65 -13.87
CA VAL A 174 -7.82 6.34 -12.62
C VAL A 174 -8.19 7.81 -12.75
N GLY A 175 -8.60 8.42 -11.63
CA GLY A 175 -8.73 9.86 -11.49
C GLY A 175 -7.44 10.49 -10.99
N LEU A 176 -7.43 11.83 -10.94
CA LEU A 176 -6.35 12.59 -10.34
C LEU A 176 -6.07 12.12 -8.89
N PRO A 177 -4.80 12.13 -8.45
CA PRO A 177 -3.63 12.70 -9.12
C PRO A 177 -2.99 11.78 -10.17
N PHE A 178 -3.49 10.55 -10.34
CA PHE A 178 -3.00 9.65 -11.37
C PHE A 178 -3.62 10.00 -12.72
N VAL A 179 -2.84 9.80 -13.79
CA VAL A 179 -3.25 10.07 -15.16
C VAL A 179 -3.25 8.84 -16.04
N ALA A 180 -2.52 7.79 -15.62
CA ALA A 180 -2.49 6.51 -16.29
C ALA A 180 -2.18 5.38 -15.30
N VAL A 181 -2.50 4.17 -15.75
CA VAL A 181 -2.33 2.93 -14.97
C VAL A 181 -2.05 1.79 -15.93
N THR A 182 -1.13 0.91 -15.54
CA THR A 182 -1.02 -0.44 -16.09
C THR A 182 -1.32 -1.39 -14.95
N SER A 183 -2.40 -2.18 -15.04
CA SER A 183 -2.82 -3.11 -13.99
C SER A 183 -3.01 -4.49 -14.60
N LEU A 184 -2.44 -5.52 -13.97
CA LEU A 184 -2.43 -6.88 -14.49
C LEU A 184 -2.85 -7.88 -13.40
N LEU A 185 -3.32 -9.06 -13.86
CA LEU A 185 -3.67 -10.20 -13.01
C LEU A 185 -4.77 -9.93 -11.97
N GLY A 186 -5.78 -9.14 -12.35
CA GLY A 186 -6.85 -8.71 -11.45
C GLY A 186 -6.33 -7.69 -10.43
N ASN A 187 -5.53 -6.73 -10.89
CA ASN A 187 -4.86 -5.73 -10.07
C ASN A 187 -3.94 -6.30 -8.99
N ARG A 188 -3.33 -7.46 -9.23
CA ARG A 188 -2.30 -8.01 -8.32
C ARG A 188 -0.95 -7.36 -8.49
N ILE A 189 -0.70 -6.80 -9.67
CA ILE A 189 0.44 -5.94 -9.94
C ILE A 189 -0.05 -4.74 -10.74
N ALA A 190 0.41 -3.55 -10.38
CA ALA A 190 0.08 -2.35 -11.14
C ALA A 190 1.19 -1.29 -11.08
N GLN A 191 1.26 -0.46 -12.11
CA GLN A 191 2.02 0.78 -12.14
C GLN A 191 1.04 1.94 -12.21
N TYR A 192 1.24 2.96 -11.38
CA TYR A 192 0.42 4.18 -11.38
C TYR A 192 1.29 5.37 -11.76
N CYS A 193 0.83 6.11 -12.76
CA CYS A 193 1.56 7.21 -13.36
C CYS A 193 0.90 8.54 -13.05
N THR A 194 1.74 9.56 -12.87
CA THR A 194 1.34 10.95 -12.66
C THR A 194 1.72 11.78 -13.88
N GLN A 195 1.22 13.01 -13.94
CA GLN A 195 1.52 13.92 -15.04
C GLN A 195 3.00 14.34 -15.04
N GLY A 196 3.64 14.31 -16.20
CA GLY A 196 5.03 14.77 -16.38
C GLY A 196 5.69 14.05 -17.56
N ALA A 197 6.87 14.49 -17.98
CA ALA A 197 7.63 13.77 -19.00
C ALA A 197 8.25 12.52 -18.39
N GLY A 198 8.02 11.37 -19.01
CA GLY A 198 8.72 10.11 -18.74
C GLY A 198 9.76 9.79 -19.81
N ALA A 199 10.42 8.65 -19.69
CA ALA A 199 11.40 8.16 -20.65
C ALA A 199 10.75 7.83 -22.01
N PHE A 200 9.54 7.27 -21.98
CA PHE A 200 8.84 6.78 -23.19
C PHE A 200 7.65 7.65 -23.64
N GLY A 201 7.41 8.79 -22.99
CA GLY A 201 6.33 9.70 -23.36
C GLY A 201 6.39 11.06 -22.65
N SER A 202 5.81 12.10 -23.26
CA SER A 202 5.89 13.47 -22.73
C SER A 202 4.84 13.83 -21.68
N ASN A 203 3.84 12.97 -21.45
CA ASN A 203 2.61 13.35 -20.76
C ASN A 203 2.41 12.65 -19.41
N GLN A 204 3.08 11.51 -19.20
CA GLN A 204 3.04 10.76 -17.95
C GLN A 204 4.39 10.13 -17.64
N HIS A 205 4.63 9.87 -16.36
CA HIS A 205 5.75 9.05 -15.92
C HIS A 205 5.33 8.16 -14.76
N SER A 206 6.03 7.04 -14.61
CA SER A 206 5.79 6.05 -13.56
C SER A 206 6.24 6.56 -12.19
N GLN A 207 5.29 6.63 -11.25
CA GLN A 207 5.56 7.13 -9.89
C GLN A 207 5.44 6.03 -8.82
N TYR A 208 4.60 5.04 -9.06
CA TYR A 208 4.37 3.93 -8.14
C TYR A 208 4.29 2.61 -8.87
N ALA A 209 4.84 1.57 -8.26
CA ALA A 209 4.45 0.19 -8.52
C ALA A 209 3.72 -0.36 -7.29
N TYR A 210 2.77 -1.26 -7.51
CA TYR A 210 1.94 -1.90 -6.50
C TYR A 210 1.96 -3.40 -6.70
N LEU A 211 2.06 -4.15 -5.59
CA LEU A 211 1.91 -5.60 -5.53
C LEU A 211 0.91 -5.97 -4.45
N SER A 212 -0.08 -6.83 -4.76
CA SER A 212 -1.00 -7.39 -3.76
C SER A 212 -0.27 -8.28 -2.74
N GLU A 213 -0.93 -8.57 -1.62
CA GLU A 213 -0.38 -9.42 -0.55
C GLU A 213 -0.10 -10.88 -0.97
N ASP A 214 -0.69 -11.34 -2.07
CA ASP A 214 -0.53 -12.69 -2.60
C ASP A 214 0.89 -13.00 -3.12
N TRP A 215 1.70 -11.96 -3.36
CA TRP A 215 3.06 -12.10 -3.90
C TRP A 215 4.07 -12.46 -2.81
N VAL A 216 4.93 -13.43 -3.09
CA VAL A 216 5.99 -13.88 -2.19
C VAL A 216 7.36 -13.45 -2.75
N PRO A 217 8.26 -12.85 -1.94
CA PRO A 217 9.59 -12.51 -2.39
C PRO A 217 10.36 -13.72 -2.93
N VAL A 218 11.04 -13.55 -4.06
CA VAL A 218 12.02 -14.53 -4.56
C VAL A 218 13.32 -14.33 -3.77
N THR A 219 13.72 -15.35 -3.02
CA THR A 219 14.97 -15.33 -2.23
C THR A 219 16.13 -16.05 -2.92
N ASN A 220 15.84 -16.84 -3.96
CA ASN A 220 16.84 -17.54 -4.76
C ASN A 220 16.84 -16.98 -6.19
N THR A 221 17.82 -16.16 -6.53
CA THR A 221 17.93 -15.50 -7.83
C THR A 221 18.14 -16.47 -8.99
N SER A 222 18.61 -17.69 -8.74
CA SER A 222 18.71 -18.72 -9.80
C SER A 222 17.35 -19.12 -10.38
N GLU A 223 16.23 -18.85 -9.68
CA GLU A 223 14.88 -19.02 -10.22
C GLU A 223 14.60 -18.14 -11.45
N LEU A 224 15.37 -17.06 -11.62
CA LEU A 224 15.19 -16.10 -12.69
C LEU A 224 15.89 -16.52 -13.99
N ARG A 225 16.84 -17.47 -13.94
CA ARG A 225 17.58 -17.91 -15.13
C ARG A 225 16.64 -18.47 -16.19
N GLY A 226 16.76 -17.95 -17.40
CA GLY A 226 15.92 -18.26 -18.55
C GLY A 226 14.53 -17.61 -18.53
N LYS A 227 14.25 -16.69 -17.59
CA LYS A 227 12.98 -15.95 -17.56
C LYS A 227 13.06 -14.71 -18.46
N VAL A 228 11.97 -14.45 -19.17
CA VAL A 228 11.78 -13.26 -19.99
C VAL A 228 10.59 -12.50 -19.41
N PHE A 229 10.85 -11.29 -18.95
CA PHE A 229 9.83 -10.40 -18.39
C PHE A 229 9.38 -9.42 -19.47
N ASN A 230 8.08 -9.24 -19.63
CA ASN A 230 7.55 -8.07 -20.33
C ASN A 230 7.67 -6.87 -19.38
N GLU A 231 8.44 -5.86 -19.76
CA GLU A 231 8.68 -4.67 -18.96
C GLU A 231 7.65 -3.59 -19.25
N TYR A 232 7.32 -2.85 -18.19
CA TYR A 232 6.46 -1.69 -18.22
C TYR A 232 7.13 -0.51 -17.51
N GLU A 233 7.16 0.61 -18.22
CA GLU A 233 7.56 1.92 -17.72
C GLU A 233 6.55 2.95 -18.20
N ASP A 234 6.37 4.01 -17.40
CA ASP A 234 5.44 5.10 -17.71
C ASP A 234 4.04 4.60 -18.12
N CYS A 235 3.57 3.54 -17.47
CA CYS A 235 2.30 2.87 -17.71
C CYS A 235 2.13 2.41 -19.16
N SER A 236 3.21 1.95 -19.77
CA SER A 236 3.26 1.42 -21.14
C SER A 236 4.20 0.22 -21.21
N ALA A 237 3.93 -0.73 -22.09
CA ALA A 237 4.88 -1.82 -22.36
C ALA A 237 6.08 -1.26 -23.13
N THR A 238 7.29 -1.44 -22.60
CA THR A 238 8.51 -0.85 -23.16
C THR A 238 9.39 -1.85 -23.88
N GLY A 239 9.36 -3.11 -23.45
CA GLY A 239 10.21 -4.14 -24.05
C GLY A 239 10.20 -5.43 -23.26
N THR A 240 11.27 -6.19 -23.41
CA THR A 240 11.49 -7.43 -22.66
C THR A 240 12.83 -7.43 -21.93
N LEU A 241 12.85 -7.92 -20.69
CA LEU A 241 14.05 -8.14 -19.90
C LEU A 241 14.30 -9.66 -19.75
N GLU A 242 15.35 -10.16 -20.37
CA GLU A 242 15.76 -11.57 -20.32
C GLU A 242 16.85 -11.78 -19.27
N PHE A 243 16.61 -12.66 -18.30
CA PHE A 243 17.64 -13.20 -17.40
C PHE A 243 18.24 -14.45 -18.04
N ARG A 244 19.50 -14.41 -18.44
CA ARG A 244 20.17 -15.51 -19.13
C ARG A 244 20.77 -16.53 -18.16
N ALA A 245 21.21 -17.65 -18.72
CA ALA A 245 21.78 -18.76 -17.96
C ALA A 245 23.15 -18.42 -17.33
N ASP A 246 23.87 -17.45 -17.89
CA ASP A 246 25.17 -16.95 -17.42
C ASP A 246 25.04 -15.79 -16.42
N ASP A 247 23.84 -15.59 -15.86
CA ASP A 247 23.47 -14.51 -14.94
C ASP A 247 23.53 -13.09 -15.56
N SER A 248 23.75 -12.98 -16.88
CA SER A 248 23.56 -11.71 -17.57
C SER A 248 22.09 -11.38 -17.78
N VAL A 249 21.77 -10.09 -17.83
CA VAL A 249 20.46 -9.57 -18.17
C VAL A 249 20.55 -8.82 -19.49
N VAL A 250 19.55 -9.01 -20.36
CA VAL A 250 19.45 -8.30 -21.64
C VAL A 250 18.08 -7.67 -21.75
N PHE A 251 18.06 -6.35 -21.85
CA PHE A 251 16.87 -5.61 -22.24
C PHE A 251 16.75 -5.56 -23.77
N THR A 252 15.52 -5.55 -24.27
CA THR A 252 15.21 -5.36 -25.68
C THR A 252 13.98 -4.47 -25.76
N GLU A 253 14.18 -3.21 -26.16
CA GLU A 253 13.09 -2.27 -26.40
C GLU A 253 12.15 -2.80 -27.50
N ASN A 254 10.86 -2.49 -27.40
CA ASN A 254 9.87 -2.85 -28.40
C ASN A 254 10.25 -2.30 -29.79
N GLY A 255 10.55 -3.21 -30.72
CA GLY A 255 11.00 -2.86 -32.08
C GLY A 255 12.47 -2.44 -32.18
N GLY A 256 13.21 -2.48 -31.07
CA GLY A 256 14.64 -2.23 -30.99
C GLY A 256 15.50 -3.47 -31.17
N ALA A 257 16.83 -3.27 -31.18
CA ALA A 257 17.79 -4.35 -31.07
C ALA A 257 18.04 -4.68 -29.58
N PRO A 258 18.40 -5.92 -29.24
CA PRO A 258 18.80 -6.26 -27.87
C PRO A 258 20.04 -5.48 -27.42
N ASP A 259 20.04 -5.04 -26.17
CA ASP A 259 21.18 -4.41 -25.54
C ASP A 259 22.35 -5.39 -25.35
N ALA A 260 23.52 -4.83 -25.05
CA ALA A 260 24.65 -5.63 -24.63
C ALA A 260 24.33 -6.35 -23.29
N PRO A 261 24.77 -7.60 -23.09
CA PRO A 261 24.56 -8.31 -21.82
C PRO A 261 25.12 -7.54 -20.62
N ASP A 262 24.26 -7.27 -19.65
CA ASP A 262 24.63 -6.67 -18.38
C ASP A 262 24.78 -7.73 -17.28
N PHE A 263 25.98 -7.85 -16.73
CA PHE A 263 26.29 -8.76 -15.62
C PHE A 263 26.09 -8.10 -14.24
N GLY A 264 25.77 -6.81 -14.22
CA GLY A 264 25.62 -5.97 -13.03
C GLY A 264 24.24 -6.03 -12.38
N PHE A 265 23.20 -6.46 -13.09
CA PHE A 265 21.81 -6.42 -12.59
C PHE A 265 21.61 -7.12 -11.24
N SER A 266 22.37 -8.18 -10.95
CA SER A 266 22.32 -8.83 -9.63
C SER A 266 22.57 -7.87 -8.46
N LYS A 267 23.34 -6.78 -8.68
CA LYS A 267 23.55 -5.71 -7.70
C LYS A 267 22.30 -4.90 -7.41
N ALA A 268 21.41 -4.72 -8.39
CA ALA A 268 20.13 -4.05 -8.18
C ALA A 268 19.28 -4.78 -7.13
N LEU A 269 19.43 -6.10 -7.01
CA LEU A 269 18.73 -6.92 -6.02
C LEU A 269 19.34 -6.85 -4.61
N THR A 270 20.42 -6.09 -4.43
CA THR A 270 21.10 -5.90 -3.15
C THR A 270 20.86 -4.50 -2.61
N SER A 271 21.27 -4.23 -1.37
CA SER A 271 21.23 -2.88 -0.80
C SER A 271 22.17 -1.89 -1.49
N GLU A 272 23.23 -2.37 -2.19
CA GLU A 272 24.16 -1.51 -2.93
C GLU A 272 23.45 -0.81 -4.10
N GLY A 273 22.52 -1.52 -4.76
CA GLY A 273 21.92 -1.09 -6.00
C GLY A 273 22.87 -1.22 -7.20
N MET A 274 22.32 -1.09 -8.40
CA MET A 274 23.08 -1.07 -9.65
C MET A 274 23.25 0.37 -10.11
N GLU A 275 24.48 0.76 -10.40
CA GLU A 275 24.78 2.09 -10.93
C GLU A 275 24.46 2.16 -12.43
N ASP A 276 23.64 3.13 -12.81
CA ASP A 276 23.49 3.55 -14.21
C ASP A 276 24.32 4.82 -14.42
N VAL A 277 25.39 4.68 -15.20
CA VAL A 277 26.31 5.78 -15.50
C VAL A 277 25.71 6.77 -16.51
N ALA A 278 24.85 6.31 -17.43
CA ALA A 278 24.25 7.16 -18.44
C ALA A 278 23.21 8.10 -17.83
N GLU A 279 22.43 7.60 -16.88
CA GLU A 279 21.40 8.38 -16.17
C GLU A 279 21.92 9.05 -14.88
N ASN A 280 23.15 8.72 -14.47
CA ASN A 280 23.71 9.14 -13.18
C ASN A 280 22.77 8.79 -12.00
N SER A 281 22.26 7.55 -12.02
CA SER A 281 21.29 7.03 -11.07
C SER A 281 21.78 5.71 -10.43
N ILE A 282 21.06 5.29 -9.40
CA ILE A 282 21.17 3.96 -8.78
C ILE A 282 19.80 3.30 -8.89
N THR A 283 19.78 2.09 -9.41
CA THR A 283 18.59 1.26 -9.54
C THR A 283 18.58 0.15 -8.49
N HIS A 284 17.51 0.08 -7.71
CA HIS A 284 17.20 -1.06 -6.86
C HIS A 284 16.07 -1.87 -7.48
N ALA A 285 16.11 -3.18 -7.33
CA ALA A 285 15.08 -4.08 -7.81
C ALA A 285 14.68 -5.11 -6.75
N LYS A 286 13.43 -5.54 -6.77
CA LYS A 286 12.93 -6.67 -5.99
C LYS A 286 12.10 -7.57 -6.88
N VAL A 287 12.22 -8.88 -6.67
CA VAL A 287 11.50 -9.89 -7.46
C VAL A 287 10.59 -10.71 -6.55
N TYR A 288 9.42 -11.01 -7.06
CA TYR A 288 8.35 -11.72 -6.40
C TYR A 288 7.81 -12.82 -7.30
N LYS A 289 7.17 -13.81 -6.70
CA LYS A 289 6.46 -14.87 -7.40
C LYS A 289 5.08 -15.08 -6.80
N ILE A 290 4.15 -15.52 -7.64
CA ILE A 290 2.79 -15.90 -7.27
C ILE A 290 2.43 -17.16 -8.05
N THR A 291 1.66 -18.06 -7.44
CA THR A 291 1.08 -19.21 -8.14
C THR A 291 -0.42 -18.97 -8.31
N LEU A 292 -0.87 -18.80 -9.56
CA LEU A 292 -2.27 -18.65 -9.93
C LEU A 292 -2.64 -19.84 -10.83
N ASP A 293 -3.72 -20.54 -10.49
CA ASP A 293 -4.22 -21.69 -11.26
C ASP A 293 -3.14 -22.75 -11.60
N GLY A 294 -2.21 -22.97 -10.67
CA GLY A 294 -1.09 -23.91 -10.82
C GLY A 294 0.08 -23.40 -11.67
N LYS A 295 0.02 -22.17 -12.19
CA LYS A 295 1.10 -21.52 -12.94
C LYS A 295 1.85 -20.52 -12.05
N THR A 296 3.16 -20.69 -11.93
CA THR A 296 4.03 -19.71 -11.25
C THR A 296 4.35 -18.56 -12.18
N THR A 297 3.93 -17.36 -11.79
CA THR A 297 4.27 -16.10 -12.45
C THR A 297 5.27 -15.34 -11.58
N TYR A 298 6.23 -14.68 -12.23
CA TYR A 298 7.22 -13.82 -11.59
C TYR A 298 6.93 -12.36 -11.93
N ALA A 299 7.20 -11.48 -10.98
CA ALA A 299 7.20 -10.04 -11.20
C ALA A 299 8.43 -9.41 -10.57
N TYR A 300 9.01 -8.40 -11.23
CA TYR A 300 9.95 -7.51 -10.56
C TYR A 300 9.40 -6.10 -10.49
N VAL A 301 9.90 -5.35 -9.51
CA VAL A 301 9.74 -3.91 -9.38
C VAL A 301 11.13 -3.29 -9.32
N GLY A 302 11.42 -2.37 -10.22
CA GLY A 302 12.64 -1.56 -10.24
C GLY A 302 12.34 -0.14 -9.81
N VAL A 303 13.26 0.49 -9.08
CA VAL A 303 13.19 1.90 -8.73
C VAL A 303 14.56 2.52 -9.02
N SER A 304 14.59 3.43 -9.98
CA SER A 304 15.75 4.24 -10.31
C SER A 304 15.70 5.53 -9.50
N THR A 305 16.84 5.97 -8.96
CA THR A 305 16.96 7.22 -8.21
C THR A 305 18.26 7.92 -8.56
N GLN A 306 18.18 9.22 -8.85
CA GLN A 306 19.37 10.03 -9.13
C GLN A 306 20.37 9.96 -7.96
N LYS A 307 21.66 9.79 -8.28
CA LYS A 307 22.70 9.70 -7.25
C LYS A 307 22.75 10.93 -6.36
N GLY A 308 22.91 10.68 -5.06
CA GLY A 308 22.99 11.73 -4.04
C GLY A 308 21.64 12.36 -3.68
N LEU A 309 20.55 11.95 -4.32
CA LEU A 309 19.22 12.46 -4.04
C LEU A 309 18.59 11.72 -2.86
N THR A 310 18.20 12.48 -1.84
CA THR A 310 17.51 11.98 -0.64
C THR A 310 16.10 12.51 -0.50
N THR A 311 15.72 13.49 -1.32
CA THR A 311 14.37 14.08 -1.36
C THR A 311 13.59 13.53 -2.55
N PRO A 312 12.26 13.34 -2.44
CA PRO A 312 11.44 12.93 -3.57
C PRO A 312 11.50 13.97 -4.70
N VAL A 313 12.01 13.56 -5.86
CA VAL A 313 11.94 14.31 -7.11
C VAL A 313 11.03 13.57 -8.06
N ILE A 314 10.25 14.34 -8.82
CA ILE A 314 9.29 13.88 -9.81
C ILE A 314 9.79 14.42 -11.16
N ASP A 315 10.62 13.65 -11.85
CA ASP A 315 11.20 14.05 -13.15
C ASP A 315 11.01 13.05 -14.28
N GLY A 316 10.68 11.79 -13.97
CA GLY A 316 10.50 10.72 -14.95
C GLY A 316 11.75 10.41 -15.79
N LYS A 317 12.94 10.80 -15.32
CA LYS A 317 14.21 10.60 -16.03
C LYS A 317 15.18 9.72 -15.26
N ALA A 318 15.67 10.18 -14.12
CA ALA A 318 16.55 9.41 -13.24
C ALA A 318 15.79 8.94 -11.99
N ASN A 319 14.52 9.33 -11.87
CA ASN A 319 13.66 9.03 -10.73
C ASN A 319 12.33 8.46 -11.25
N TYR A 320 12.28 7.15 -11.40
CA TYR A 320 11.13 6.44 -11.95
C TYR A 320 11.00 5.05 -11.33
N VAL A 321 9.87 4.39 -11.62
CA VAL A 321 9.56 3.05 -11.13
C VAL A 321 9.23 2.15 -12.31
N THR A 322 9.99 1.10 -12.55
CA THR A 322 9.67 0.07 -13.55
C THR A 322 9.02 -1.13 -12.90
N MET A 323 8.28 -1.91 -13.70
CA MET A 323 7.86 -3.25 -13.30
C MET A 323 7.94 -4.19 -14.50
N GLY A 324 8.12 -5.48 -14.24
CA GLY A 324 8.02 -6.48 -15.30
C GLY A 324 7.37 -7.76 -14.85
N ILE A 325 6.80 -8.51 -15.79
CA ILE A 325 6.09 -9.76 -15.54
C ILE A 325 6.56 -10.89 -16.45
N SER A 326 6.83 -12.07 -15.88
CA SER A 326 7.20 -13.30 -16.60
C SER A 326 6.22 -14.40 -16.22
N GLN A 327 5.46 -14.92 -17.19
CA GLN A 327 4.44 -15.95 -16.99
C GLN A 327 4.86 -17.32 -17.50
#